data_AF-A0A367ZS16-F1
#
_entry.id   AF-A0A367ZS16-F1
#
_cell.length_a   1.000
_cell.length_b   1.000
_cell.length_c   1.000
_cell.angle_alpha   90.00
_cell.angle_beta   90.00
_cell.angle_gamma   90.00
#
_symmetry.space_group_name_H-M   'P 1'
#
loop_
_entity.id
_entity.type
_entity.pdbx_description
1 polymer ?
#
loop_
_entity_poly.entity_id
_entity_poly.type
_entity_poly.pdbx_seq_one_letter_code
_entity_poly.pdbx_strand_id
1 'polypeptide(L)'
;MPPTVDCPCGFGKDIPPEAGRCHACGADLGPLHRLAGLPARLLADGERLAAEHRPEALLPLAMAAACTPGSPPACLALGRFLEAMDPAALARACYECVLARDPENAEAREAVARLAGRHRARRRHRLTRGMIRRYKIRQTFFAWTIYGLLLGLLLGFAIAAIS
;
A
#
# COMPACT_ATOMS: atom_id res chain seq x y z
N MET A 1 -5.22 -27.47 -9.17
CA MET A 1 -6.30 -28.06 -9.99
C MET A 1 -6.89 -26.96 -10.85
N PRO A 2 -7.05 -27.17 -12.17
CA PRO A 2 -7.70 -26.17 -13.01
C PRO A 2 -9.18 -26.02 -12.59
N PRO A 3 -9.73 -24.80 -12.62
CA PRO A 3 -11.09 -24.55 -12.14
C PRO A 3 -12.12 -25.18 -13.07
N THR A 4 -13.14 -25.80 -12.45
CA THR A 4 -14.36 -26.21 -13.14
C THR A 4 -15.22 -24.99 -13.47
N VAL A 5 -16.09 -25.12 -14.46
CA VAL A 5 -17.04 -24.05 -14.84
C VAL A 5 -18.43 -24.60 -15.02
N ASP A 6 -19.41 -23.76 -14.70
CA ASP A 6 -20.81 -24.02 -15.03
C ASP A 6 -21.15 -23.42 -16.40
N CYS A 7 -21.88 -24.20 -17.19
CA CYS A 7 -22.39 -23.75 -18.47
C CYS A 7 -23.58 -22.79 -18.26
N PRO A 8 -23.63 -21.66 -18.99
CA PRO A 8 -24.77 -20.72 -18.93
C PRO A 8 -26.14 -21.33 -19.28
N CYS A 9 -26.18 -22.53 -19.87
CA CYS A 9 -27.43 -23.24 -20.15
C CYS A 9 -28.15 -23.72 -18.87
N GLY A 10 -27.48 -23.72 -17.71
CA GLY A 10 -28.03 -24.13 -16.42
C GLY A 10 -27.95 -25.63 -16.13
N PHE A 11 -27.69 -26.47 -17.14
CA PHE A 11 -27.64 -27.94 -16.99
C PHE A 11 -26.22 -28.50 -16.85
N GLY A 12 -25.24 -27.87 -17.51
CA GLY A 12 -23.85 -28.32 -17.42
C GLY A 12 -23.19 -27.75 -16.17
N LYS A 13 -22.96 -28.56 -15.14
CA LYS A 13 -22.30 -28.13 -13.90
C LYS A 13 -20.93 -28.77 -13.71
N ASP A 14 -20.05 -28.06 -13.01
CA ASP A 14 -18.73 -28.54 -12.58
C ASP A 14 -17.90 -29.16 -13.72
N ILE A 15 -17.98 -28.57 -14.92
CA ILE A 15 -17.36 -29.14 -16.11
C ILE A 15 -15.84 -28.91 -16.03
N PRO A 16 -15.01 -29.95 -16.21
CA PRO A 16 -13.56 -29.80 -16.22
C PRO A 16 -13.07 -29.24 -17.57
N PRO A 17 -11.89 -28.59 -17.61
CA PRO A 17 -11.34 -28.00 -18.83
C PRO A 17 -11.12 -28.99 -19.97
N GLU A 18 -10.94 -30.27 -19.64
CA GLU A 18 -10.61 -31.36 -20.57
C GLU A 18 -11.81 -31.73 -21.45
N ALA A 19 -13.03 -31.46 -20.97
CA ALA A 19 -14.25 -31.72 -21.72
C ALA A 19 -14.38 -30.78 -22.93
N GLY A 20 -13.87 -29.54 -22.83
CA GLY A 20 -13.91 -28.50 -23.86
C GLY A 20 -15.32 -27.98 -24.21
N ARG A 21 -16.36 -28.80 -24.05
CA ARG A 21 -17.75 -28.51 -24.39
C ARG A 21 -18.71 -28.94 -23.28
N CYS A 22 -19.88 -28.30 -23.26
CA CYS A 22 -20.98 -28.70 -22.39
C CYS A 22 -21.60 -30.03 -22.85
N HIS A 23 -21.71 -31.00 -21.93
CA HIS A 23 -22.37 -32.28 -22.21
C HIS A 23 -23.87 -32.16 -22.46
N ALA A 24 -24.52 -31.07 -21.99
CA ALA A 24 -25.97 -30.88 -22.11
C ALA A 24 -26.38 -30.13 -23.39
N CYS A 25 -25.69 -29.04 -23.75
CA CYS A 25 -26.06 -28.19 -24.89
C CYS A 25 -24.99 -28.11 -26.00
N GLY A 26 -23.83 -28.74 -25.82
CA GLY A 26 -22.74 -28.76 -26.81
C GLY A 26 -21.96 -27.46 -26.95
N ALA A 27 -22.25 -26.43 -26.15
CA ALA A 27 -21.55 -25.14 -26.18
C ALA A 27 -20.04 -25.29 -25.91
N ASP A 28 -19.20 -24.53 -26.62
CA ASP A 28 -17.76 -24.44 -26.35
C ASP A 28 -17.51 -23.65 -25.06
N LEU A 29 -16.88 -24.32 -24.09
CA LEU A 29 -16.57 -23.76 -22.78
C LEU A 29 -15.11 -23.29 -22.68
N GLY A 30 -14.32 -23.43 -23.75
CA GLY A 30 -12.93 -22.97 -23.80
C GLY A 30 -12.75 -21.51 -23.34
N PRO A 31 -13.57 -20.54 -23.78
CA PRO A 31 -13.51 -19.17 -23.26
C PRO A 31 -13.76 -19.06 -21.75
N LEU A 32 -14.73 -19.80 -21.23
CA LEU A 32 -15.08 -19.78 -19.80
C LEU A 32 -13.95 -20.38 -18.96
N HIS A 33 -13.33 -21.48 -19.38
CA HIS A 33 -12.17 -22.04 -18.70
C HIS A 33 -10.96 -21.09 -18.68
N ARG A 34 -10.74 -20.34 -19.77
CA ARG A 34 -9.69 -19.31 -19.81
C ARG A 34 -9.96 -18.19 -18.81
N LEU A 35 -11.21 -17.74 -18.71
CA LEU A 35 -11.61 -16.72 -17.73
C LEU A 35 -11.52 -17.24 -16.29
N ALA A 36 -11.95 -18.48 -16.04
CA ALA A 36 -11.86 -19.10 -14.71
C ALA A 36 -10.41 -19.25 -14.24
N GLY A 37 -9.47 -19.56 -15.14
CA GLY A 37 -8.04 -19.64 -14.84
C GLY A 37 -7.31 -18.30 -14.77
N LEU A 38 -7.98 -17.19 -15.13
CA LEU A 38 -7.35 -15.87 -15.22
C LEU A 38 -6.77 -15.38 -13.87
N PRO A 39 -7.46 -15.47 -12.71
CA PRO A 39 -6.92 -14.95 -11.45
C PRO A 39 -5.62 -15.63 -11.03
N ALA A 40 -5.52 -16.95 -11.23
CA ALA A 40 -4.31 -17.71 -10.91
C ALA A 40 -3.13 -17.33 -11.82
N ARG A 41 -3.39 -17.09 -13.12
CA ARG A 41 -2.37 -16.63 -14.06
C ARG A 41 -1.89 -15.22 -13.73
N LEU A 42 -2.81 -14.31 -13.43
CA LEU A 42 -2.49 -12.95 -13.01
C LEU A 42 -1.67 -12.94 -11.73
N LEU A 43 -2.01 -13.78 -10.75
CA LEU A 43 -1.24 -13.89 -9.51
C LEU A 43 0.19 -14.37 -9.80
N ALA A 44 0.35 -15.45 -10.57
CA ALA A 44 1.66 -15.99 -10.92
C ALA A 44 2.53 -14.99 -11.71
N ASP A 45 1.93 -14.28 -12.68
CA ASP A 45 2.62 -13.22 -13.43
C ASP A 45 3.04 -12.06 -12.54
N GLY A 46 2.15 -11.64 -11.63
CA GLY A 46 2.42 -10.58 -10.67
C GLY A 46 3.51 -10.95 -9.68
N GLU A 47 3.52 -12.17 -9.15
CA GLU A 47 4.57 -12.66 -8.25
C GLU A 47 5.92 -12.76 -8.94
N ARG A 48 5.97 -13.21 -10.20
CA ARG A 48 7.19 -13.25 -11.00
C ARG A 48 7.79 -11.84 -11.18
N LEU A 49 6.97 -10.89 -11.61
CA LEU A 49 7.40 -9.49 -11.78
C LEU A 49 7.81 -8.86 -10.45
N ALA A 50 7.11 -9.16 -9.36
CA ALA A 50 7.44 -8.65 -8.03
C ALA A 50 8.79 -9.18 -7.52
N ALA A 51 9.11 -10.45 -7.81
CA ALA A 51 10.41 -11.05 -7.48
C ALA A 51 11.57 -10.38 -8.25
N GLU A 52 11.30 -9.89 -9.46
CA GLU A 52 12.24 -9.09 -10.26
C GLU A 52 12.25 -7.60 -9.86
N HIS A 53 11.51 -7.21 -8.82
CA HIS A 53 11.31 -5.81 -8.39
C HIS A 53 10.77 -4.88 -9.48
N ARG A 54 9.98 -5.44 -10.41
CA ARG A 54 9.42 -4.70 -11.53
C ARG A 54 8.14 -3.95 -11.12
N PRO A 55 8.05 -2.63 -11.32
CA PRO A 55 6.84 -1.85 -11.00
C PRO A 55 5.59 -2.35 -11.74
N GLU A 56 5.78 -2.99 -12.90
CA GLU A 56 4.72 -3.61 -13.70
C GLU A 56 3.97 -4.73 -12.95
N ALA A 57 4.52 -5.26 -11.86
CA ALA A 57 3.85 -6.25 -11.01
C ALA A 57 2.56 -5.74 -10.36
N LEU A 58 2.41 -4.42 -10.22
CA LEU A 58 1.25 -3.82 -9.54
C LEU A 58 -0.07 -4.21 -10.21
N LEU A 59 -0.14 -4.11 -11.54
CA LEU A 59 -1.37 -4.34 -12.30
C LEU A 59 -1.86 -5.80 -12.20
N PRO A 60 -1.05 -6.83 -12.52
CA PRO A 60 -1.49 -8.22 -12.41
C PRO A 60 -1.83 -8.62 -10.97
N LEU A 61 -1.09 -8.14 -9.95
CA LEU A 61 -1.43 -8.40 -8.54
C LEU A 61 -2.77 -7.75 -8.14
N ALA A 62 -2.99 -6.50 -8.54
CA ALA A 62 -4.25 -5.79 -8.27
C ALA A 62 -5.44 -6.47 -8.96
N MET A 63 -5.26 -6.89 -10.21
CA MET A 63 -6.30 -7.63 -10.93
C MET A 63 -6.58 -9.00 -10.31
N ALA A 64 -5.55 -9.74 -9.88
CA ALA A 64 -5.74 -11.02 -9.20
C ALA A 64 -6.57 -10.87 -7.92
N ALA A 65 -6.27 -9.84 -7.11
CA ALA A 65 -7.01 -9.53 -5.89
C ALA A 65 -8.45 -9.07 -6.19
N ALA A 66 -8.67 -8.31 -7.26
CA ALA A 66 -10.00 -7.85 -7.67
C ALA A 66 -10.87 -8.98 -8.24
N CYS A 67 -10.29 -9.90 -9.03
CA CYS A 67 -11.02 -11.04 -9.59
C CYS A 67 -11.32 -12.12 -8.55
N THR A 68 -10.58 -12.14 -7.44
CA THR A 68 -10.84 -13.05 -6.31
C THR A 68 -10.94 -12.27 -4.99
N PRO A 69 -12.02 -11.50 -4.79
CA PRO A 69 -12.21 -10.73 -3.56
C PRO A 69 -12.14 -11.67 -2.36
N GLY A 70 -11.17 -11.43 -1.47
CA GLY A 70 -10.98 -12.23 -0.27
C GLY A 70 -10.15 -13.52 -0.44
N SER A 71 -9.48 -13.71 -1.58
CA SER A 71 -8.42 -14.72 -1.72
C SER A 71 -7.17 -14.27 -0.94
N PRO A 72 -6.80 -14.95 0.17
CA PRO A 72 -5.66 -14.55 0.99
C PRO A 72 -4.34 -14.44 0.18
N PRO A 73 -4.00 -15.36 -0.73
CA PRO A 73 -2.75 -15.28 -1.51
C PRO A 73 -2.61 -13.99 -2.32
N ALA A 74 -3.67 -13.58 -3.03
CA ALA A 74 -3.60 -12.41 -3.92
C ALA A 74 -3.49 -11.10 -3.12
N CYS A 75 -4.26 -10.98 -2.03
CA CYS A 75 -4.19 -9.82 -1.15
C CYS A 75 -2.86 -9.73 -0.39
N LEU A 76 -2.30 -10.87 0.04
CA LEU A 76 -0.98 -10.92 0.67
C LEU A 76 0.13 -10.53 -0.32
N ALA A 77 0.12 -11.09 -1.54
CA ALA A 77 1.10 -10.78 -2.57
C ALA A 77 1.09 -9.28 -2.94
N LEU A 78 -0.09 -8.71 -3.15
CA LEU A 78 -0.24 -7.27 -3.40
C LEU A 78 0.21 -6.43 -2.19
N GLY A 79 -0.16 -6.84 -0.97
CA GLY A 79 0.24 -6.17 0.27
C GLY A 79 1.76 -6.12 0.45
N ARG A 80 2.46 -7.24 0.21
CA ARG A 80 3.93 -7.33 0.27
C ARG A 80 4.59 -6.42 -0.77
N PHE A 81 4.08 -6.44 -2.00
CA PHE A 81 4.60 -5.59 -3.06
C PHE A 81 4.44 -4.10 -2.74
N LEU A 82 3.26 -3.70 -2.25
CA LEU A 82 2.99 -2.34 -1.81
C LEU A 82 3.79 -1.96 -0.56
N GLU A 83 4.10 -2.89 0.33
CA GLU A 83 4.96 -2.61 1.50
C GLU A 83 6.39 -2.24 1.09
N ALA A 84 6.90 -2.85 0.01
CA ALA A 84 8.22 -2.57 -0.56
C ALA A 84 8.30 -1.21 -1.27
N MET A 85 7.22 -0.79 -1.94
CA MET A 85 7.15 0.48 -2.67
C MET A 85 6.90 1.72 -1.78
N ASP A 86 6.70 1.50 -0.47
CA ASP A 86 6.32 2.51 0.55
C ASP A 86 4.90 3.16 0.52
N PRO A 87 3.88 2.71 -0.25
CA PRO A 87 2.49 3.11 -0.02
C PRO A 87 1.89 2.36 1.19
N ALA A 88 2.37 2.68 2.39
CA ALA A 88 1.98 2.02 3.65
C ALA A 88 0.47 1.95 3.91
N ALA A 89 -0.31 2.93 3.42
CA ALA A 89 -1.76 2.94 3.55
C ALA A 89 -2.44 1.88 2.67
N LEU A 90 -2.01 1.74 1.41
CA LEU A 90 -2.56 0.73 0.49
C LEU A 90 -2.15 -0.67 0.92
N ALA A 91 -0.88 -0.86 1.30
CA ALA A 91 -0.39 -2.14 1.81
C ALA A 91 -1.21 -2.60 3.04
N ARG A 92 -1.48 -1.67 3.97
CA ARG A 92 -2.30 -1.95 5.15
C ARG A 92 -3.72 -2.38 4.78
N ALA A 93 -4.37 -1.70 3.85
CA ALA A 93 -5.72 -2.06 3.41
C ALA A 93 -5.77 -3.49 2.82
N CYS A 94 -4.75 -3.91 2.09
CA CYS A 94 -4.64 -5.27 1.58
C CYS A 94 -4.56 -6.31 2.72
N TYR A 95 -3.74 -6.07 3.74
CA TYR A 95 -3.63 -6.98 4.89
C TYR A 95 -4.89 -6.98 5.76
N GLU A 96 -5.56 -5.83 5.94
CA GLU A 96 -6.84 -5.75 6.65
C GLU A 96 -7.95 -6.54 5.93
N CYS A 97 -7.93 -6.58 4.59
CA CYS A 97 -8.84 -7.43 3.81
C CYS A 97 -8.61 -8.93 4.10
N VAL A 98 -7.36 -9.36 4.26
CA VAL A 98 -7.03 -10.74 4.65
C VAL A 98 -7.53 -11.03 6.07
N LEU A 99 -7.25 -10.13 7.03
CA LEU A 99 -7.65 -10.29 8.44
C LEU A 99 -9.17 -10.26 8.64
N ALA A 100 -9.91 -9.55 7.79
CA ALA A 100 -11.37 -9.56 7.83
C ALA A 100 -11.95 -10.95 7.53
N ARG A 101 -11.21 -11.79 6.79
CA ARG A 101 -11.63 -13.15 6.44
C ARG A 101 -11.00 -14.21 7.32
N ASP A 102 -9.71 -14.06 7.60
CA ASP A 102 -8.91 -14.93 8.45
C ASP A 102 -8.23 -14.07 9.53
N PRO A 103 -8.90 -13.85 10.68
CA PRO A 103 -8.33 -13.10 11.79
C PRO A 103 -7.08 -13.76 12.39
N GLU A 104 -6.92 -15.07 12.17
CA GLU A 104 -5.80 -15.85 12.68
C GLU A 104 -4.55 -15.76 11.80
N ASN A 105 -4.66 -15.18 10.60
CA ASN A 105 -3.55 -15.01 9.66
C ASN A 105 -2.36 -14.27 10.28
N ALA A 106 -1.31 -15.02 10.61
CA ALA A 106 -0.13 -14.49 11.29
C ALA A 106 0.62 -13.47 10.42
N GLU A 107 0.80 -13.75 9.14
CA GLU A 107 1.52 -12.88 8.21
C GLU A 107 0.86 -11.50 8.10
N ALA A 108 -0.46 -11.47 7.87
CA ALA A 108 -1.20 -10.21 7.77
C ALA A 108 -1.19 -9.43 9.10
N ARG A 109 -1.30 -10.12 10.25
CA ARG A 109 -1.28 -9.48 11.57
C ARG A 109 0.07 -8.82 11.85
N GLU A 110 1.15 -9.52 11.59
CA GLU A 110 2.50 -9.00 11.75
C GLU A 110 2.76 -7.81 10.81
N ALA A 111 2.29 -7.90 9.57
CA ALA A 111 2.46 -6.83 8.59
C ALA A 111 1.74 -5.54 9.01
N VAL A 112 0.49 -5.65 9.50
CA VAL A 112 -0.26 -4.49 10.04
C VAL A 112 0.46 -3.89 11.25
N ALA A 113 0.98 -4.72 12.16
CA ALA A 113 1.73 -4.25 13.32
C ALA A 113 3.01 -3.50 12.91
N ARG A 114 3.78 -4.04 11.96
CA ARG A 114 4.98 -3.38 11.40
C ARG A 114 4.64 -2.03 10.76
N LEU A 115 3.60 -1.98 9.93
CA LEU A 115 3.17 -0.75 9.25
C LEU A 115 2.69 0.31 10.25
N ALA A 116 1.95 -0.08 11.29
CA ALA A 116 1.55 0.81 12.36
C ALA A 116 2.75 1.39 13.12
N GLY A 117 3.78 0.57 13.39
CA GLY A 117 5.04 1.00 13.98
C GLY A 117 5.77 2.05 13.14
N ARG A 118 5.92 1.81 11.82
CA ARG A 118 6.52 2.76 10.87
C ARG A 118 5.78 4.10 10.84
N HIS A 119 4.45 4.07 10.79
CA HIS A 119 3.64 5.29 10.77
C HIS A 119 3.81 6.11 12.05
N ARG A 120 3.81 5.45 13.22
CA ARG A 120 4.07 6.11 14.52
C ARG A 120 5.46 6.74 14.56
N ALA A 121 6.49 6.05 14.08
CA ALA A 121 7.86 6.56 14.01
C ALA A 121 7.98 7.78 13.09
N ARG A 122 7.42 7.72 11.88
CA ARG A 122 7.38 8.86 10.93
C ARG A 122 6.67 10.06 11.53
N ARG A 123 5.53 9.86 12.19
CA ARG A 123 4.78 10.93 12.87
C ARG A 123 5.62 11.56 13.98
N ARG A 124 6.28 10.76 14.82
CA ARG A 124 7.16 11.25 15.89
C ARG A 124 8.31 12.09 15.31
N HIS A 125 8.98 11.59 14.27
CA HIS A 125 10.07 12.31 13.61
C HIS A 125 9.59 13.62 12.97
N ARG A 126 8.38 13.65 12.39
CA ARG A 126 7.82 14.88 11.82
C ARG A 126 7.54 15.92 12.92
N LEU A 127 7.01 15.49 14.07
CA LEU A 127 6.75 16.36 15.21
C LEU A 127 8.04 16.94 15.80
N THR A 128 9.06 16.10 16.06
CA THR A 128 10.35 16.57 16.62
C THR A 128 11.05 17.53 15.66
N ARG A 129 11.06 17.23 14.36
CA ARG A 129 11.64 18.12 13.33
C ARG A 129 10.90 19.46 13.26
N GLY A 130 9.57 19.45 13.40
CA GLY A 130 8.76 20.66 13.49
C GLY A 130 9.00 21.47 14.75
N MET A 131 9.25 20.81 15.90
CA MET A 131 9.61 21.48 17.15
C MET A 131 11.01 22.12 17.06
N ILE A 132 12.01 21.41 16.55
CA ILE A 132 13.37 21.94 16.34
C ILE A 132 13.36 23.15 15.40
N ARG A 133 12.56 23.08 14.31
CA ARG A 133 12.43 24.20 13.37
C ARG A 133 11.80 25.43 14.04
N ARG A 134 10.74 25.24 14.83
CA ARG A 134 10.11 26.33 15.61
C ARG A 134 11.06 26.91 16.67
N TYR A 135 11.82 26.05 17.34
CA TYR A 135 12.84 26.47 18.31
C TYR A 135 13.91 27.35 17.65
N LYS A 136 14.47 26.93 16.51
CA LYS A 136 15.46 27.73 15.76
C LYS A 136 14.91 29.09 15.30
N ILE A 137 13.69 29.13 14.75
CA ILE A 137 13.04 30.39 14.32
C ILE A 137 12.85 31.35 15.50
N ARG A 138 12.44 30.82 16.65
CA ARG A 138 12.21 31.63 17.85
C ARG A 138 13.52 32.15 18.46
N GLN A 139 14.57 31.33 18.44
CA GLN A 139 15.91 31.74 18.88
C GLN A 139 16.51 32.83 17.98
N THR A 140 16.37 32.69 16.65
CA THR A 140 16.82 33.74 15.72
C THR A 140 16.05 35.04 15.93
N PHE A 141 14.73 34.98 16.14
CA PHE A 141 13.94 36.17 16.42
C PHE A 141 14.39 36.89 17.71
N PHE A 142 14.62 36.14 18.79
CA PHE A 142 15.13 36.69 20.05
C PHE A 142 16.51 37.35 19.91
N ALA A 143 17.42 36.73 19.14
CA ALA A 143 18.75 37.30 18.90
C ALA A 143 18.67 38.67 18.19
N TRP A 144 17.82 38.80 17.17
CA TRP A 144 17.61 40.07 16.46
C TRP A 144 17.00 41.16 17.36
N THR A 145 16.05 40.82 18.23
CA THR A 145 15.48 41.79 19.17
C THR A 145 16.49 42.33 20.16
N ILE A 146 17.37 41.47 20.70
CA ILE A 146 18.43 41.90 21.62
C ILE A 146 19.46 42.79 20.90
N TYR A 147 19.85 42.39 19.69
CA TYR A 147 20.81 43.16 18.88
C TYR A 147 20.26 44.55 18.53
N GLY A 148 18.98 44.65 18.17
CA GLY A 148 18.31 45.92 17.91
C GLY A 148 18.24 46.84 19.14
N LEU A 149 17.95 46.29 20.32
CA LEU A 149 17.93 47.05 21.57
C LEU A 149 19.32 47.59 21.94
N LEU A 150 20.36 46.77 21.86
CA LEU A 150 21.74 47.18 22.13
C LEU A 150 22.22 48.26 21.15
N LEU A 151 21.92 48.10 19.86
CA LEU A 151 22.27 49.09 18.84
C LEU A 151 21.56 50.43 19.08
N GLY A 152 20.28 50.41 19.43
CA GLY A 152 19.51 51.61 19.78
C GLY A 152 20.06 52.32 21.02
N LEU A 153 20.47 51.58 22.05
CA LEU A 153 21.11 52.12 23.26
C LEU A 153 22.44 52.80 22.94
N LEU A 154 23.29 52.17 22.12
CA LEU A 154 24.57 52.74 21.68
C LEU A 154 24.38 54.01 20.85
N LEU A 155 23.43 54.01 19.90
CA LEU A 155 23.07 55.20 19.13
C LEU A 155 22.56 56.34 20.01
N GLY A 156 21.70 56.03 21.00
CA GLY A 156 21.21 57.02 21.96
C GLY A 156 22.33 57.66 22.77
N PHE A 157 23.27 56.85 23.28
CA PHE A 157 24.46 57.35 23.99
C PHE A 157 25.35 58.21 23.10
N ALA A 158 25.57 57.82 21.84
CA ALA A 158 26.38 58.58 20.89
C ALA A 158 25.77 59.96 20.58
N ILE A 159 24.44 60.03 20.39
CA ILE A 159 23.73 61.29 20.14
C ILE A 159 23.83 62.21 21.37
N ALA A 160 23.64 61.66 22.57
CA ALA A 160 23.72 62.41 23.82
C ALA A 160 25.13 62.97 24.11
N ALA A 161 26.19 62.30 23.65
CA ALA A 161 27.57 62.75 23.84
C ALA A 161 28.02 63.87 22.88
N ILE A 162 27.25 64.12 21.80
CA ILE A 162 27.54 65.16 20.80
C ILE A 162 26.76 66.46 21.08
N SER A 163 25.74 66.40 21.94
CA SER A 163 24.90 67.54 22.36
C SER A 163 25.47 68.23 23.59
#